data_AF-A0ABD7XIT9-F1
#
_entry.id   AF-A0ABD7XIT9-F1
#
_cell.length_a   1.000
_cell.length_b   1.000
_cell.length_c   1.000
_cell.angle_alpha   90.00
_cell.angle_beta   90.00
_cell.angle_gamma   90.00
#
_symmetry.space_group_name_H-M   'P 1'
#
loop_
_entity.id
_entity.type
_entity.pdbx_description
1 polymer ?
#
loop_
_entity_poly.entity_id
_entity_poly.type
_entity_poly.pdbx_seq_one_letter_code
_entity_poly.pdbx_strand_id
1 'polypeptide(L)' 'MTLIELISRIQPNEEITFEILEETAPSQIYAKDVLQRHSHASMYEVTSVTSAYYLDDQKDVVPTLFIEVTNGCEE' A
#
# COMPACT_ATOMS: atom_id res chain seq x y z
N MET A 1 -2.35 -13.29 3.25
CA MET A 1 -1.14 -13.02 2.41
C MET A 1 -0.42 -11.87 3.09
N THR A 2 0.90 -11.96 3.27
CA THR A 2 1.65 -10.89 3.95
C THR A 2 1.98 -9.73 3.02
N LEU A 3 2.23 -8.54 3.59
CA LEU A 3 2.66 -7.36 2.83
C LEU A 3 3.92 -7.65 2.00
N ILE A 4 4.94 -8.26 2.59
CA ILE A 4 6.19 -8.58 1.89
C ILE A 4 5.96 -9.50 0.68
N GLU A 5 5.07 -10.49 0.81
CA GLU A 5 4.72 -11.38 -0.30
C GLU A 5 4.02 -10.63 -1.44
N LEU A 6 3.08 -9.74 -1.11
CA LEU A 6 2.38 -8.95 -2.12
C LEU A 6 3.32 -7.98 -2.84
N ILE A 7 4.10 -7.19 -2.10
CA ILE A 7 5.02 -6.20 -2.67
C ILE A 7 6.06 -6.88 -3.59
N SER A 8 6.48 -8.10 -3.29
CA SER A 8 7.40 -8.88 -4.14
C SER A 8 6.83 -9.23 -5.52
N ARG A 9 5.51 -9.12 -5.71
CA ARG A 9 4.80 -9.44 -6.97
C ARG A 9 4.44 -8.20 -7.78
N ILE A 10 4.63 -7.00 -7.23
CA ILE A 10 4.31 -5.72 -7.89
C ILE A 10 5.59 -5.19 -8.55
N GLN A 11 5.46 -4.48 -9.68
CA GLN A 11 6.62 -3.84 -10.28
C GLN A 11 7.22 -2.81 -9.31
N PRO A 12 8.54 -2.80 -9.06
CA PRO A 12 9.15 -1.95 -8.04
C PRO A 12 8.86 -0.44 -8.18
N ASN A 13 8.71 0.03 -9.43
CA ASN A 13 8.44 1.43 -9.75
C ASN A 13 6.94 1.72 -9.97
N GLU A 14 6.05 0.76 -9.72
CA GLU A 14 4.62 1.01 -9.73
C GLU A 14 4.25 1.92 -8.55
N GLU A 15 3.43 2.93 -8.82
CA GLU A 15 2.84 3.77 -7.78
C GLU A 15 1.58 3.10 -7.24
N ILE A 16 1.53 2.93 -5.93
CA ILE A 16 0.39 2.37 -5.24
C ILE A 16 -0.12 3.38 -4.20
N THR A 17 -1.38 3.23 -3.84
CA THR A 17 -1.93 3.83 -2.62
C THR A 17 -1.81 2.79 -1.51
N PHE A 18 -1.22 3.16 -0.38
CA PHE A 18 -0.97 2.24 0.73
C PHE A 18 -1.54 2.81 2.03
N GLU A 19 -2.19 1.94 2.81
CA GLU A 19 -2.69 2.22 4.15
C GLU A 19 -2.40 1.05 5.09
N ILE A 20 -1.87 1.37 6.26
CA ILE A 20 -1.92 0.52 7.45
C ILE A 20 -3.16 0.96 8.24
N LEU A 21 -4.16 0.08 8.33
CA LEU A 21 -5.41 0.34 9.03
C LEU A 21 -5.13 0.85 10.44
N GLU A 22 -5.84 1.90 10.85
CA GLU A 22 -5.76 2.55 12.16
C GLU A 22 -4.41 3.21 12.53
N GLU A 23 -3.34 2.96 11.77
CA GLU A 23 -2.01 3.52 12.02
C GLU A 23 -1.68 4.70 11.10
N THR A 24 -2.17 4.69 9.86
CA THR A 24 -1.80 5.67 8.84
C THR A 24 -3.00 6.10 8.01
N ALA A 25 -2.93 7.27 7.38
CA ALA A 25 -3.87 7.63 6.32
C ALA A 25 -3.38 7.06 4.96
N PRO A 26 -4.29 6.79 4.00
CA PRO A 26 -3.92 6.41 2.65
C PRO A 26 -2.92 7.39 2.03
N SER A 27 -1.80 6.87 1.53
CA SER A 27 -0.79 7.71 0.88
C SER A 27 -0.19 7.05 -0.34
N GLN A 28 0.24 7.87 -1.30
CA GLN A 28 0.90 7.39 -2.50
C GLN A 28 2.36 7.04 -2.21
N ILE A 29 2.80 5.88 -2.69
CA ILE A 29 4.16 5.39 -2.50
C ILE A 29 4.55 4.42 -3.64
N TYR A 30 5.83 4.41 -4.02
CA TYR A 30 6.34 3.36 -4.91
C TYR A 30 6.39 2.03 -4.19
N ALA A 31 6.03 0.94 -4.87
CA ALA A 31 6.04 -0.40 -4.30
C ALA A 31 7.40 -0.76 -3.64
N LYS A 32 8.53 -0.37 -4.25
CA LYS A 32 9.88 -0.59 -3.70
C LYS A 32 10.16 0.11 -2.37
N ASP A 33 9.46 1.21 -2.09
CA ASP A 33 9.71 2.07 -0.93
C ASP A 33 8.81 1.68 0.26
N VAL A 34 7.76 0.89 0.04
CA VAL A 34 6.80 0.46 1.06
C VAL A 34 7.50 -0.22 2.23
N LEU A 35 8.29 -1.26 1.96
CA LEU A 35 8.99 -2.02 3.01
C LEU A 35 10.16 -1.24 3.63
N GLN A 36 10.66 -0.20 2.94
CA GLN A 36 11.68 0.68 3.52
C GLN A 36 11.07 1.65 4.53
N ARG A 37 9.90 2.23 4.22
CA ARG A 37 9.20 3.18 5.11
C ARG A 37 8.41 2.49 6.22
N HIS A 38 7.85 1.31 5.93
CA HIS A 38 6.97 0.55 6.82
C HIS A 38 7.57 -0.83 7.12
N SER A 39 8.86 -0.88 7.48
CA SER A 39 9.57 -2.15 7.72
C SER A 39 8.93 -3.01 8.81
N HIS A 40 8.34 -2.37 9.83
CA HIS A 40 7.61 -3.02 10.91
C HIS A 40 6.33 -3.73 10.42
N ALA A 41 5.72 -3.24 9.34
CA ALA A 41 4.51 -3.81 8.75
C ALA A 41 4.80 -4.92 7.71
N SER A 42 6.06 -5.31 7.52
CA SER A 42 6.44 -6.31 6.49
C SER A 42 5.67 -7.64 6.60
N MET A 43 5.34 -8.06 7.82
CA MET A 43 4.60 -9.29 8.10
C MET A 43 3.10 -9.06 8.36
N TYR A 44 2.62 -7.83 8.23
CA TYR A 44 1.19 -7.53 8.38
C TYR A 44 0.39 -8.22 7.29
N GLU A 45 -0.86 -8.55 7.61
CA GLU A 45 -1.77 -9.20 6.68
C GLU A 45 -2.37 -8.17 5.74
N VAL A 46 -2.37 -8.47 4.45
CA VAL A 46 -3.11 -7.72 3.44
C VAL A 46 -4.59 -8.04 3.58
N THR A 47 -5.39 -7.03 3.93
CA THR A 47 -6.84 -7.15 4.11
C THR A 47 -7.61 -6.85 2.83
N SER A 48 -7.08 -5.94 2.00
CA SER A 48 -7.77 -5.45 0.81
C SER A 48 -6.77 -5.06 -0.28
N VAL A 49 -7.12 -5.39 -1.52
CA VAL A 49 -6.42 -4.95 -2.72
C VAL A 49 -7.47 -4.52 -3.73
N THR A 50 -7.59 -3.22 -3.99
CA THR A 50 -8.63 -2.65 -4.86
C THR A 50 -8.06 -1.60 -5.81
N SER A 51 -8.85 -1.16 -6.77
CA SER A 51 -8.50 -0.02 -7.61
C SER A 51 -8.83 1.28 -6.88
N ALA A 52 -7.87 2.20 -6.80
CA ALA A 52 -8.09 3.57 -6.37
C ALA A 52 -7.72 4.55 -7.48
N TYR A 53 -8.00 5.81 -7.21
CA TYR A 53 -7.61 6.93 -8.05
C TYR A 53 -7.01 7.99 -7.14
N TYR A 54 -5.94 8.64 -7.61
CA TYR A 54 -5.41 9.82 -6.95
C TYR A 54 -5.26 10.94 -7.98
N LEU A 55 -5.12 12.17 -7.47
CA LEU A 55 -4.80 13.33 -8.27
C LEU A 55 -3.30 13.56 -8.21
N ASP A 56 -2.63 13.52 -9.36
CA ASP A 56 -1.22 13.86 -9.44
C ASP A 56 -0.96 15.35 -9.26
N ASP A 57 0.31 15.76 -9.29
CA ASP A 57 0.72 17.16 -9.17
C ASP A 57 0.15 18.06 -10.29
N GLN A 58 -0.23 17.46 -11.43
CA GLN A 58 -0.87 18.14 -12.56
C GLN A 58 -2.40 18.14 -12.46
N LYS A 59 -2.96 17.54 -11.39
CA LYS A 59 -4.39 17.32 -11.15
C LYS A 59 -5.03 16.35 -12.15
N ASP A 60 -4.24 15.49 -12.76
CA ASP A 60 -4.74 14.39 -13.56
C ASP A 60 -5.16 13.24 -12.66
N VAL A 61 -6.25 12.56 -13.05
CA VAL A 61 -6.74 11.38 -12.34
C VAL A 61 -5.93 10.18 -12.79
N VAL A 62 -5.10 9.66 -11.89
CA VAL A 62 -4.24 8.51 -12.17
C VAL A 62 -4.79 7.28 -11.43
N PRO A 63 -5.06 6.16 -12.12
CA PRO A 63 -5.45 4.92 -11.47
C PRO A 63 -4.27 4.31 -10.71
N THR A 64 -4.50 3.85 -9.50
CA THR A 64 -3.49 3.18 -8.67
C THR A 64 -4.06 1.91 -8.04
N LEU A 65 -3.19 0.99 -7.66
CA LEU A 65 -3.56 -0.13 -6.80
C LEU A 65 -3.62 0.37 -5.36
N PHE A 66 -4.75 0.18 -4.68
CA PHE A 66 -4.88 0.44 -3.26
C PHE A 66 -4.66 -0.84 -2.47
N ILE A 67 -3.76 -0.79 -1.50
CA ILE A 67 -3.38 -1.90 -0.64
C ILE A 67 -3.59 -1.49 0.80
N GLU A 68 -4.44 -2.24 1.51
CA GLU A 68 -4.66 -2.07 2.94
C GLU A 68 -4.06 -3.26 3.69
N VAL A 69 -3.41 -2.97 4.81
CA VAL A 69 -2.85 -4.00 5.69
C VAL A 69 -3.27 -3.77 7.14
N THR A 70 -3.28 -4.84 7.92
CA THR A 70 -3.49 -4.80 9.37
C THR A 70 -2.48 -5.68 10.11
N ASN A 71 -2.19 -5.32 11.36
CA ASN A 71 -1.38 -6.12 12.26
C ASN A 71 -2.10 -7.38 12.78
N GLY A 72 -3.38 -7.57 12.43
CA GLY A 72 -4.17 -8.73 12.82
C GLY A 72 -4.73 -8.66 14.24
N CYS A 73 -4.63 -7.51 14.91
CA CYS A 73 -5.47 -7.23 16.07
C CYS A 73 -6.91 -7.02 15.57
N GLU A 74 -7.66 -8.10 15.45
CA GLU A 74 -9.12 -8.03 15.39
C GLU A 74 -9.60 -7.38 16.70
N GLU A 75 -10.38 -6.28 16.60
CA GLU A 75 -11.21 -5.78 17.70
C GLU A 75 -12.37 -6.75 18.02
#